data_AF-A0A8J5GCM1-F1
#
_entry.id   AF-A0A8J5GCM1-F1
#
_cell.length_a   1.000
_cell.length_b   1.000
_cell.length_c   1.000
_cell.angle_alpha   90.00
_cell.angle_beta   90.00
_cell.angle_gamma   90.00
#
_symmetry.space_group_name_H-M   'P 1'
#
loop_
_entity.id
_entity.type
_entity.pdbx_description
1 polymer ?
#
loop_
_entity_poly.entity_id
_entity_poly.type
_entity_poly.pdbx_seq_one_letter_code
_entity_poly.pdbx_strand_id
1 'polypeptide(L)'
;MRWMFSLTMDCDAACISELRMNRDTFRILCDMVKDVGGLKPSKNASIEEVVAMFIYTLAHHKKSRTISLLFSRSRETVSRRFHQVLYAIMRLHDILLKKPEPITQDCQDERWKCFQGCLGALDGTLIKVTPPSEEKSRYRTRKGCISTNVLGVCCPNMEFIYVLPGWEGSAHDGRVLRNAISRPHGLSVPRGYYYLVDSGYCNANGFLTPYRGQRYHLKEFDGHQPETAEEYFNMKHSKARNVIERCFGLLKGRWKILASPSFFAIQTQVRIIIACCLLHNLIRKFMSFDPQELIMEEEEESEDEESDEDDEVEYVTNITPTNEWLQFRNNMATNMWNMWTTGINSNDVD
;
A
#
# COMPACT_ATOMS: atom_id res chain seq x y z
N MET A 1 0.99 13.29 32.14
CA MET A 1 2.03 12.36 32.64
C MET A 1 1.52 10.92 32.75
N ARG A 2 0.72 10.53 33.76
CA ARG A 2 0.36 9.10 34.03
C ARG A 2 -0.14 8.31 32.80
N TRP A 3 -1.05 8.88 31.99
CA TRP A 3 -1.55 8.23 30.76
C TRP A 3 -0.47 8.04 29.68
N MET A 4 0.41 9.03 29.47
CA MET A 4 1.55 8.93 28.52
C MET A 4 2.57 7.86 28.93
N PHE A 5 2.82 7.70 30.23
CA PHE A 5 3.66 6.62 30.74
C PHE A 5 3.01 5.25 30.45
N SER A 6 1.69 5.13 30.66
CA SER A 6 0.95 3.90 30.35
C SER A 6 0.93 3.57 28.85
N LEU A 7 0.85 4.59 27.98
CA LEU A 7 0.93 4.41 26.52
C LEU A 7 2.29 3.90 26.02
N THR A 8 3.39 4.39 26.58
CA THR A 8 4.73 4.28 25.95
C THR A 8 5.76 3.51 26.78
N MET A 9 5.47 3.20 28.05
CA MET A 9 6.41 2.55 28.96
C MET A 9 5.86 1.31 29.67
N ASP A 10 4.54 1.22 29.97
CA ASP A 10 3.93 0.08 30.70
C ASP A 10 4.14 -1.27 29.98
N CYS A 11 3.47 -1.47 28.84
CA CYS A 11 3.49 -2.73 28.10
C CYS A 11 3.27 -2.50 26.60
N ASP A 12 3.70 -3.47 25.78
CA ASP A 12 3.58 -3.35 24.32
C ASP A 12 2.13 -3.49 23.84
N ALA A 13 1.27 -4.20 24.58
CA ALA A 13 -0.16 -4.29 24.24
C ALA A 13 -0.86 -2.92 24.25
N ALA A 14 -0.57 -2.07 25.24
CA ALA A 14 -1.10 -0.70 25.28
C ALA A 14 -0.52 0.17 24.15
N CYS A 15 0.78 0.03 23.87
CA CYS A 15 1.45 0.75 22.79
C CYS A 15 0.89 0.34 21.40
N ILE A 16 0.64 -0.94 21.16
CA ILE A 16 0.04 -1.44 19.91
C ILE A 16 -1.44 -1.03 19.80
N SER A 17 -2.21 -1.16 20.89
CA SER A 17 -3.63 -0.77 20.93
C SER A 17 -3.82 0.72 20.62
N GLU A 18 -2.97 1.59 21.16
CA GLU A 18 -3.18 3.03 21.06
C GLU A 18 -2.30 3.75 20.02
N LEU A 19 -1.14 3.18 19.66
CA LEU A 19 -0.16 3.77 18.74
C LEU A 19 0.19 2.87 17.54
N ARG A 20 -0.47 1.71 17.38
CA ARG A 20 -0.28 0.74 16.26
C ARG A 20 1.13 0.15 16.16
N MET A 21 1.98 0.27 17.18
CA MET A 21 3.34 -0.26 17.19
C MET A 21 3.81 -0.62 18.61
N ASN A 22 4.79 -1.52 18.74
CA ASN A 22 5.41 -1.85 20.04
C ASN A 22 6.31 -0.71 20.56
N ARG A 23 6.72 -0.77 21.84
CA ARG A 23 7.45 0.34 22.49
C ARG A 23 8.82 0.58 21.86
N ASP A 24 9.48 -0.45 21.35
CA ASP A 24 10.80 -0.31 20.71
C ASP A 24 10.72 0.31 19.32
N THR A 25 9.74 -0.08 18.50
CA THR A 25 9.44 0.59 17.22
C THR A 25 9.04 2.05 17.45
N PHE A 26 8.31 2.35 18.53
CA PHE A 26 7.98 3.72 18.92
C PHE A 26 9.21 4.54 19.35
N ARG A 27 10.16 3.94 20.07
CA ARG A 27 11.46 4.58 20.41
C ARG A 27 12.26 4.87 19.15
N ILE A 28 12.41 3.88 18.26
CA ILE A 28 13.09 4.03 16.96
C ILE A 28 12.44 5.15 16.13
N LEU A 29 11.10 5.25 16.08
CA LEU A 29 10.41 6.37 15.43
C LEU A 29 10.80 7.71 16.04
N CYS A 30 10.81 7.82 17.38
CA CYS A 30 11.16 9.06 18.09
C CYS A 30 12.58 9.52 17.77
N ASP A 31 13.56 8.60 17.76
CA ASP A 31 14.93 8.92 17.39
C ASP A 31 15.08 9.26 15.90
N MET A 32 14.39 8.54 15.00
CA MET A 32 14.40 8.88 13.56
C MET A 32 13.83 10.28 13.28
N VAL A 33 12.68 10.64 13.87
CA VAL A 33 12.12 12.01 13.66
C VAL A 33 12.95 13.09 14.34
N LYS A 34 13.69 12.76 15.42
CA LYS A 34 14.63 13.64 16.11
C LYS A 34 15.85 13.94 15.23
N ASP A 35 16.59 12.90 14.86
CA ASP A 35 17.94 13.01 14.32
C ASP A 35 17.97 13.20 12.81
N VAL A 36 17.04 12.58 12.07
CA VAL A 36 16.88 12.77 10.61
C VAL A 36 15.73 13.74 10.31
N GLY A 37 14.59 13.58 10.99
CA GLY A 37 13.42 14.45 10.80
C GLY A 37 13.62 15.89 11.32
N GLY A 38 14.63 16.12 12.17
CA GLY A 38 14.94 17.43 12.74
C GLY A 38 13.93 17.94 13.77
N LEU A 39 13.09 17.05 14.32
CA LEU A 39 12.05 17.40 15.29
C LEU A 39 12.65 17.78 16.64
N LYS A 40 12.66 19.08 16.94
CA LYS A 40 13.24 19.59 18.19
C LYS A 40 12.28 19.47 19.38
N PRO A 41 12.77 19.05 20.57
CA PRO A 41 11.99 19.03 21.80
C PRO A 41 11.65 20.47 22.24
N SER A 42 10.85 20.60 23.30
CA SER A 42 10.56 21.92 23.90
C SER A 42 10.42 21.87 25.41
N LYS A 43 10.63 23.02 26.05
CA LYS A 43 10.44 23.21 27.51
C LYS A 43 9.12 22.65 28.04
N ASN A 44 8.08 22.63 27.21
CA ASN A 44 6.72 22.27 27.62
C ASN A 44 6.27 20.87 27.14
N ALA A 45 6.97 20.23 26.19
CA ALA A 45 6.59 18.93 25.63
C ALA A 45 7.80 18.21 25.01
N SER A 46 7.92 16.91 25.28
CA SER A 46 9.00 16.03 24.79
C SER A 46 8.76 15.57 23.35
N ILE A 47 9.65 14.75 22.81
CA ILE A 47 9.50 14.20 21.45
C ILE A 47 8.47 13.07 21.46
N GLU A 48 8.58 12.17 22.43
CA GLU A 48 7.68 11.03 22.66
C GLU A 48 6.23 11.50 22.84
N GLU A 49 6.01 12.55 23.63
CA GLU A 49 4.67 13.15 23.79
C GLU A 49 4.12 13.68 22.46
N VAL A 50 4.96 14.35 21.68
CA VAL A 50 4.59 15.00 20.41
C VAL A 50 4.35 13.98 19.30
N VAL A 51 5.14 12.91 19.24
CA VAL A 51 4.96 11.78 18.31
C VAL A 51 3.73 10.97 18.73
N ALA A 52 3.53 10.68 20.02
CA ALA A 52 2.32 10.00 20.50
C ALA A 52 1.05 10.79 20.15
N MET A 53 1.01 12.11 20.35
CA MET A 53 -0.12 12.96 19.91
C MET A 53 -0.43 12.80 18.40
N PHE A 54 0.61 12.73 17.58
CA PHE A 54 0.47 12.57 16.13
C PHE A 54 -0.03 11.17 15.76
N ILE A 55 0.64 10.12 16.23
CA ILE A 55 0.30 8.73 15.91
C ILE A 55 -1.10 8.37 16.43
N TYR A 56 -1.49 8.82 17.63
CA TYR A 56 -2.84 8.65 18.17
C TYR A 56 -3.91 9.31 17.28
N THR A 57 -3.58 10.45 16.67
CA THR A 57 -4.47 11.13 15.71
C THR A 57 -4.69 10.28 14.46
N LEU A 58 -3.65 9.60 13.95
CA LEU A 58 -3.76 8.71 12.78
C LEU A 58 -4.49 7.40 13.10
N ALA A 59 -4.09 6.74 14.19
CA ALA A 59 -4.56 5.42 14.61
C ALA A 59 -6.07 5.38 14.92
N HIS A 60 -6.64 6.50 15.38
CA HIS A 60 -8.01 6.58 15.91
C HIS A 60 -8.87 7.69 15.29
N HIS A 61 -8.37 8.38 14.26
CA HIS A 61 -9.00 9.52 13.56
C HIS A 61 -9.53 10.64 14.49
N LYS A 62 -8.85 10.92 15.62
CA LYS A 62 -9.36 11.88 16.62
C LYS A 62 -9.07 13.34 16.24
N LYS A 63 -10.09 14.20 16.33
CA LYS A 63 -9.94 15.65 16.14
C LYS A 63 -9.09 16.27 17.26
N SER A 64 -8.40 17.38 16.97
CA SER A 64 -7.46 18.04 17.91
C SER A 64 -8.08 18.44 19.25
N ARG A 65 -9.41 18.57 19.36
CA ARG A 65 -10.13 18.78 20.63
C ARG A 65 -10.01 17.58 21.58
N THR A 66 -10.05 16.36 21.06
CA THR A 66 -9.91 15.12 21.86
C THR A 66 -8.46 14.95 22.32
N ILE A 67 -7.50 15.11 21.41
CA ILE A 67 -6.05 15.07 21.72
C ILE A 67 -5.68 16.15 22.74
N SER A 68 -6.24 17.36 22.61
CA SER A 68 -6.06 18.48 23.53
C SER A 68 -6.45 18.14 24.97
N LEU A 69 -7.54 17.39 25.17
CA LEU A 69 -7.96 16.90 26.49
C LEU A 69 -7.03 15.77 26.98
N LEU A 70 -6.84 14.73 26.19
CA LEU A 70 -6.05 13.54 26.53
C LEU A 70 -4.61 13.86 26.96
N PHE A 71 -3.94 14.75 26.21
CA PHE A 71 -2.55 15.17 26.50
C PHE A 71 -2.48 16.45 27.35
N SER A 72 -3.61 17.05 27.73
CA SER A 72 -3.68 18.31 28.50
C SER A 72 -2.94 19.49 27.83
N ARG A 73 -3.11 19.65 26.51
CA ARG A 73 -2.45 20.68 25.68
C ARG A 73 -3.46 21.58 24.99
N SER A 74 -3.08 22.82 24.65
CA SER A 74 -3.93 23.70 23.84
C SER A 74 -4.12 23.13 22.43
N ARG A 75 -5.28 23.36 21.80
CA ARG A 75 -5.59 22.84 20.44
C ARG A 75 -4.62 23.39 19.39
N GLU A 76 -4.16 24.61 19.59
CA GLU A 76 -3.20 25.35 18.77
C GLU A 76 -1.81 24.70 18.90
N THR A 77 -1.46 24.23 20.10
CA THR A 77 -0.26 23.42 20.34
C THR A 77 -0.36 22.05 19.66
N VAL A 78 -1.49 21.34 19.81
CA VAL A 78 -1.74 20.06 19.11
C VAL A 78 -1.63 20.23 17.60
N SER A 79 -2.32 21.21 17.01
CA SER A 79 -2.33 21.47 15.56
C SER A 79 -0.93 21.82 15.02
N ARG A 80 -0.19 22.70 15.70
CA ARG A 80 1.19 23.04 15.34
C ARG A 80 2.13 21.84 15.44
N ARG A 81 2.00 21.03 16.49
CA ARG A 81 2.82 19.83 16.70
C ARG A 81 2.52 18.73 15.69
N PHE A 82 1.24 18.49 15.37
CA PHE A 82 0.82 17.54 14.34
C PHE A 82 1.53 17.81 13.00
N HIS A 83 1.50 19.06 12.52
CA HIS A 83 2.17 19.43 11.27
C HIS A 83 3.71 19.31 11.36
N GLN A 84 4.30 19.60 12.51
CA GLN A 84 5.75 19.44 12.70
C GLN A 84 6.20 17.97 12.67
N VAL A 85 5.44 17.05 13.29
CA VAL A 85 5.71 15.60 13.18
C VAL A 85 5.47 15.11 11.75
N LEU A 86 4.40 15.57 11.10
CA LEU A 86 4.10 15.23 9.70
C LEU A 86 5.29 15.57 8.78
N TYR A 87 5.83 16.80 8.88
CA TYR A 87 7.00 17.21 8.10
C TYR A 87 8.31 16.52 8.53
N ALA A 88 8.44 16.07 9.78
CA ALA A 88 9.58 15.29 10.23
C ALA A 88 9.54 13.85 9.66
N ILE A 89 8.38 13.20 9.67
CA ILE A 89 8.19 11.86 9.07
C ILE A 89 8.36 11.91 7.55
N MET A 90 7.89 12.96 6.88
CA MET A 90 8.14 13.13 5.43
C MET A 90 9.63 13.20 5.06
N ARG A 91 10.53 13.59 5.97
CA ARG A 91 11.99 13.56 5.74
C ARG A 91 12.61 12.16 5.88
N LEU A 92 11.84 11.18 6.37
CA LEU A 92 12.27 9.78 6.48
C LEU A 92 11.98 8.97 5.21
N HIS A 93 11.41 9.60 4.18
CA HIS A 93 11.00 8.99 2.90
C HIS A 93 12.06 8.04 2.33
N ASP A 94 13.28 8.52 2.15
CA ASP A 94 14.37 7.76 1.50
C ASP A 94 15.00 6.67 2.38
N ILE A 95 14.57 6.57 3.65
CA ILE A 95 15.01 5.56 4.64
C ILE A 95 13.93 4.50 4.91
N LEU A 96 12.65 4.92 4.80
CA LEU A 96 11.49 4.08 5.12
C LEU A 96 10.78 3.51 3.88
N LEU A 97 10.90 4.08 2.69
CA LEU A 97 10.52 3.35 1.47
C LEU A 97 11.50 2.21 1.20
N LYS A 98 10.96 1.04 0.86
CA LYS A 98 11.73 -0.15 0.51
C LYS A 98 12.38 0.07 -0.86
N LYS A 99 13.68 -0.19 -0.96
CA LYS A 99 14.35 -0.20 -2.27
C LYS A 99 13.86 -1.43 -3.06
N PRO A 100 13.57 -1.30 -4.36
CA PRO A 100 13.13 -2.43 -5.16
C PRO A 100 14.25 -3.46 -5.29
N GLU A 101 13.94 -4.70 -4.96
CA GLU A 101 14.83 -5.85 -5.03
C GLU A 101 14.15 -6.90 -5.93
N PRO A 102 14.84 -7.45 -6.95
CA PRO A 102 14.21 -8.34 -7.90
C PRO A 102 14.01 -9.75 -7.34
N ILE A 103 12.92 -10.41 -7.73
CA ILE A 103 12.74 -11.84 -7.54
C ILE A 103 13.87 -12.58 -8.25
N THR A 104 14.65 -13.34 -7.49
CA THR A 104 15.77 -14.15 -7.96
C THR A 104 15.33 -15.56 -8.37
N GLN A 105 16.22 -16.32 -9.01
CA GLN A 105 15.89 -17.67 -9.53
C GLN A 105 15.74 -18.72 -8.41
N ASP A 106 16.35 -18.46 -7.25
CA ASP A 106 16.31 -19.26 -6.03
C ASP A 106 15.16 -18.90 -5.08
N CYS A 107 14.24 -18.02 -5.50
CA CYS A 107 13.06 -17.65 -4.71
C CYS A 107 12.17 -18.87 -4.41
N GLN A 108 11.88 -19.11 -3.13
CA GLN A 108 11.09 -20.25 -2.65
C GLN A 108 9.60 -19.95 -2.42
N ASP A 109 9.14 -18.69 -2.58
CA ASP A 109 7.73 -18.35 -2.43
C ASP A 109 6.94 -18.80 -3.67
N GLU A 110 5.98 -19.71 -3.48
CA GLU A 110 5.14 -20.30 -4.55
C GLU A 110 4.33 -19.29 -5.39
N ARG A 111 4.11 -18.08 -4.85
CA ARG A 111 3.48 -16.96 -5.56
C ARG A 111 4.48 -16.27 -6.48
N TRP A 112 5.72 -16.08 -6.02
CA TRP A 112 6.71 -15.23 -6.70
C TRP A 112 7.74 -15.97 -7.54
N LYS A 113 8.07 -17.24 -7.24
CA LYS A 113 9.18 -17.99 -7.89
C LYS A 113 9.11 -18.07 -9.42
N CYS A 114 7.92 -17.92 -9.99
CA CYS A 114 7.67 -17.93 -11.43
C CYS A 114 7.80 -16.55 -12.12
N PHE A 115 7.95 -15.47 -11.34
CA PHE A 115 8.08 -14.09 -11.80
C PHE A 115 9.51 -13.52 -11.61
N GLN A 116 10.51 -14.25 -12.11
CA GLN A 116 11.92 -13.84 -12.04
C GLN A 116 12.13 -12.45 -12.68
N GLY A 117 12.84 -11.56 -11.98
CA GLY A 117 13.03 -10.16 -12.42
C GLY A 117 11.85 -9.23 -12.13
N CYS A 118 10.76 -9.72 -11.54
CA CYS A 118 9.73 -8.85 -10.97
C CYS A 118 10.26 -8.10 -9.74
N LEU A 119 9.78 -6.89 -9.49
CA LEU A 119 10.15 -6.00 -8.38
C LEU A 119 9.05 -5.89 -7.31
N GLY A 120 7.87 -6.49 -7.55
CA GLY A 120 6.69 -6.41 -6.70
C GLY A 120 5.39 -6.18 -7.49
N ALA A 121 4.35 -5.71 -6.81
CA ALA A 121 3.05 -5.39 -7.41
C ALA A 121 2.73 -3.89 -7.30
N LEU A 122 1.93 -3.40 -8.23
CA LEU A 122 1.50 -1.99 -8.33
C LEU A 122 -0.01 -1.92 -8.54
N ASP A 123 -0.66 -1.00 -7.82
CA ASP A 123 -2.05 -0.62 -8.09
C ASP A 123 -2.44 0.76 -7.56
N GLY A 124 -3.61 1.25 -7.95
CA GLY A 124 -4.30 2.37 -7.36
C GLY A 124 -5.10 1.96 -6.13
N THR A 125 -5.39 2.92 -5.25
CA THR A 125 -6.39 2.73 -4.21
C THR A 125 -7.07 4.03 -3.82
N LEU A 126 -8.35 3.94 -3.48
CA LEU A 126 -9.19 5.09 -3.15
C LEU A 126 -9.23 5.32 -1.63
N ILE A 127 -9.02 6.58 -1.24
CA ILE A 127 -9.10 7.07 0.16
C ILE A 127 -10.10 8.23 0.23
N LYS A 128 -11.04 8.18 1.17
CA LYS A 128 -12.17 9.13 1.29
C LYS A 128 -11.68 10.53 1.74
N VAL A 129 -12.10 11.59 1.04
CA VAL A 129 -11.62 12.97 1.28
C VAL A 129 -12.73 14.02 1.26
N THR A 130 -12.46 15.18 1.85
CA THR A 130 -13.38 16.33 1.90
C THR A 130 -12.78 17.52 1.12
N PRO A 131 -12.96 17.59 -0.22
CA PRO A 131 -12.47 18.70 -1.03
C PRO A 131 -13.39 19.93 -0.94
N PRO A 132 -12.93 21.11 -1.40
CA PRO A 132 -13.78 22.28 -1.62
C PRO A 132 -15.00 21.94 -2.50
N SER A 133 -16.12 22.64 -2.31
CA SER A 133 -17.39 22.31 -2.97
C SER A 133 -17.30 22.39 -4.50
N GLU A 134 -16.44 23.29 -4.97
CA GLU A 134 -16.12 23.61 -6.36
C GLU A 134 -15.36 22.46 -7.04
N GLU A 135 -14.63 21.65 -6.26
CA GLU A 135 -13.77 20.57 -6.75
C GLU A 135 -14.37 19.16 -6.55
N LYS A 136 -15.49 19.04 -5.81
CA LYS A 136 -16.14 17.75 -5.48
C LYS A 136 -16.47 16.88 -6.70
N SER A 137 -16.71 17.48 -7.86
CA SER A 137 -16.94 16.76 -9.11
C SER A 137 -15.71 15.95 -9.54
N ARG A 138 -14.50 16.53 -9.49
CA ARG A 138 -13.26 15.84 -9.87
C ARG A 138 -12.94 14.66 -8.95
N TYR A 139 -13.20 14.82 -7.66
CA TYR A 139 -12.96 13.78 -6.65
C TYR A 139 -14.06 12.70 -6.59
N ARG A 140 -15.09 12.76 -7.44
CA ARG A 140 -16.14 11.73 -7.50
C ARG A 140 -15.66 10.51 -8.29
N THR A 141 -15.69 9.35 -7.65
CA THR A 141 -15.37 8.04 -8.27
C THR A 141 -16.54 7.51 -9.09
N ARG A 142 -16.30 6.46 -9.90
CA ARG A 142 -17.36 5.69 -10.59
C ARG A 142 -18.47 5.29 -9.62
N LYS A 143 -18.11 4.65 -8.50
CA LYS A 143 -19.00 4.24 -7.39
C LYS A 143 -19.48 5.42 -6.49
N GLY A 144 -19.65 6.61 -7.07
CA GLY A 144 -20.24 7.81 -6.44
C GLY A 144 -19.49 8.48 -5.29
N CYS A 145 -18.53 7.79 -4.66
CA CYS A 145 -17.79 8.24 -3.48
C CYS A 145 -16.88 9.44 -3.78
N ILE A 146 -16.62 10.28 -2.77
CA ILE A 146 -15.67 11.39 -2.86
C ILE A 146 -14.32 10.95 -2.27
N SER A 147 -13.37 10.66 -3.15
CA SER A 147 -12.08 10.03 -2.82
C SER A 147 -10.92 10.64 -3.60
N THR A 148 -9.71 10.49 -3.08
CA THR A 148 -8.46 10.70 -3.82
C THR A 148 -7.91 9.34 -4.24
N ASN A 149 -7.37 9.25 -5.46
CA ASN A 149 -6.63 8.09 -5.93
C ASN A 149 -5.17 8.17 -5.42
N VAL A 150 -4.64 7.01 -5.06
CA VAL A 150 -3.29 6.79 -4.52
C VAL A 150 -2.68 5.60 -5.24
N LEU A 151 -1.76 5.86 -6.17
CA LEU A 151 -0.97 4.80 -6.79
C LEU A 151 0.10 4.33 -5.79
N GLY A 152 0.17 3.03 -5.54
CA GLY A 152 1.14 2.40 -4.67
C GLY A 152 1.87 1.27 -5.37
N VAL A 153 3.09 1.02 -4.91
CA VAL A 153 3.91 -0.13 -5.32
C VAL A 153 4.47 -0.76 -4.04
N CYS A 154 4.39 -2.08 -3.90
CA CYS A 154 4.95 -2.79 -2.75
C CYS A 154 5.75 -4.03 -3.17
N CYS A 155 6.70 -4.41 -2.31
CA CYS A 155 7.45 -5.66 -2.44
C CYS A 155 6.61 -6.87 -1.98
N PRO A 156 7.06 -8.12 -2.20
CA PRO A 156 6.42 -9.33 -1.69
C PRO A 156 6.13 -9.33 -0.17
N ASN A 157 6.91 -8.58 0.61
CA ASN A 157 6.79 -8.48 2.07
C ASN A 157 5.79 -7.39 2.53
N MET A 158 4.96 -6.85 1.61
CA MET A 158 4.01 -5.76 1.87
C MET A 158 4.67 -4.45 2.38
N GLU A 159 5.93 -4.18 2.04
CA GLU A 159 6.58 -2.87 2.24
C GLU A 159 6.39 -2.00 0.99
N PHE A 160 5.99 -0.74 1.15
CA PHE A 160 5.87 0.21 0.04
C PHE A 160 7.24 0.58 -0.55
N ILE A 161 7.36 0.43 -1.87
CA ILE A 161 8.50 0.87 -2.68
C ILE A 161 8.28 2.30 -3.19
N TYR A 162 7.05 2.64 -3.58
CA TYR A 162 6.67 3.94 -4.12
C TYR A 162 5.20 4.25 -3.82
N VAL A 163 4.88 5.52 -3.56
CA VAL A 163 3.51 5.99 -3.29
C VAL A 163 3.27 7.36 -3.92
N LEU A 164 2.20 7.51 -4.70
CA LEU A 164 1.74 8.76 -5.33
C LEU A 164 0.27 9.03 -4.96
N PRO A 165 0.00 9.70 -3.82
CA PRO A 165 -1.32 10.15 -3.44
C PRO A 165 -1.66 11.53 -4.03
N GLY A 166 -2.96 11.85 -4.10
CA GLY A 166 -3.45 13.20 -4.39
C GLY A 166 -4.09 13.38 -5.75
N TRP A 167 -4.18 12.32 -6.56
CA TRP A 167 -4.96 12.31 -7.79
C TRP A 167 -6.45 12.34 -7.48
N GLU A 168 -7.25 12.91 -8.38
CA GLU A 168 -8.69 13.00 -8.18
C GLU A 168 -9.36 11.63 -8.36
N GLY A 169 -10.41 11.31 -7.61
CA GLY A 169 -11.09 10.01 -7.64
C GLY A 169 -11.73 9.60 -8.98
N SER A 170 -11.81 10.51 -9.95
CA SER A 170 -12.21 10.23 -11.34
C SER A 170 -11.02 9.94 -12.29
N ALA A 171 -9.77 10.02 -11.82
CA ALA A 171 -8.59 9.86 -12.66
C ALA A 171 -8.28 8.38 -12.92
N HIS A 172 -8.44 7.96 -14.19
CA HIS A 172 -8.05 6.63 -14.69
C HIS A 172 -6.58 6.31 -14.38
N ASP A 173 -6.29 5.08 -13.96
CA ASP A 173 -4.99 4.69 -13.42
C ASP A 173 -3.87 4.73 -14.45
N GLY A 174 -4.15 4.47 -15.72
CA GLY A 174 -3.20 4.69 -16.83
C GLY A 174 -2.76 6.15 -17.02
N ARG A 175 -3.51 7.14 -16.51
CA ARG A 175 -3.11 8.56 -16.43
C ARG A 175 -2.24 8.81 -15.19
N VAL A 176 -2.61 8.21 -14.06
CA VAL A 176 -1.87 8.30 -12.79
C VAL A 176 -0.47 7.66 -12.93
N LEU A 177 -0.39 6.46 -13.51
CA LEU A 177 0.86 5.76 -13.80
C LEU A 177 1.77 6.56 -14.74
N ARG A 178 1.23 7.17 -15.81
CA ARG A 178 2.02 8.04 -16.70
C ARG A 178 2.62 9.22 -15.94
N ASN A 179 1.90 9.82 -14.99
CA ASN A 179 2.49 10.85 -14.15
C ASN A 179 3.55 10.29 -13.19
N ALA A 180 3.33 9.11 -12.61
CA ALA A 180 4.31 8.46 -11.76
C ALA A 180 5.65 8.25 -12.46
N ILE A 181 5.66 7.76 -13.70
CA ILE A 181 6.91 7.50 -14.45
C ILE A 181 7.55 8.75 -15.09
N SER A 182 6.80 9.84 -15.31
CA SER A 182 7.32 11.08 -15.94
C SER A 182 7.83 12.13 -14.95
N ARG A 183 7.78 11.85 -13.65
CA ARG A 183 8.32 12.71 -12.58
C ARG A 183 9.85 12.57 -12.47
N PRO A 184 10.62 13.66 -12.23
CA PRO A 184 12.08 13.59 -12.03
C PRO A 184 12.54 12.70 -10.87
N HIS A 185 11.69 12.52 -9.86
CA HIS A 185 11.85 11.56 -8.77
C HIS A 185 10.59 10.67 -8.70
N GLY A 186 10.24 10.12 -9.86
CA GLY A 186 9.08 9.28 -10.09
C GLY A 186 9.31 7.79 -9.84
N LEU A 187 8.34 6.99 -10.23
CA LEU A 187 8.48 5.54 -10.31
C LEU A 187 9.44 5.20 -11.46
N SER A 188 10.62 4.68 -11.12
CA SER A 188 11.63 4.23 -12.09
C SER A 188 11.69 2.70 -12.12
N VAL A 189 11.56 2.12 -13.31
CA VAL A 189 11.75 0.67 -13.53
C VAL A 189 13.09 0.44 -14.25
N PRO A 190 14.08 -0.22 -13.61
CA PRO A 190 15.34 -0.56 -14.28
C PRO A 190 15.12 -1.50 -15.47
N ARG A 191 15.92 -1.36 -16.54
CA ARG A 191 15.76 -2.14 -17.78
C ARG A 191 15.91 -3.64 -17.51
N GLY A 192 14.95 -4.43 -17.99
CA GLY A 192 14.90 -5.88 -17.81
C GLY A 192 14.12 -6.35 -16.58
N TYR A 193 13.61 -5.42 -15.77
CA TYR A 193 12.78 -5.69 -14.59
C TYR A 193 11.38 -5.11 -14.77
N TYR A 194 10.41 -5.52 -13.94
CA TYR A 194 9.00 -5.13 -14.08
C TYR A 194 8.23 -5.20 -12.77
N TYR A 195 7.01 -4.63 -12.77
CA TYR A 195 5.99 -4.84 -11.74
C TYR A 195 4.80 -5.60 -12.31
N LEU A 196 4.12 -6.39 -11.47
CA LEU A 196 2.79 -6.92 -11.77
C LEU A 196 1.75 -5.80 -11.62
N VAL A 197 0.85 -5.66 -12.59
CA VAL A 197 -0.18 -4.61 -12.64
C VAL A 197 -1.54 -5.20 -13.00
N ASP A 198 -2.63 -4.50 -12.64
CA ASP A 198 -3.98 -4.97 -13.01
C ASP A 198 -4.21 -5.00 -14.54
N SER A 199 -5.22 -5.77 -14.95
CA SER A 199 -5.82 -5.78 -16.28
C SER A 199 -6.11 -4.39 -16.87
N GLY A 200 -6.53 -3.41 -16.05
CA GLY A 200 -6.85 -2.04 -16.44
C GLY A 200 -5.64 -1.18 -16.85
N TYR A 201 -4.41 -1.64 -16.57
CA TYR A 201 -3.18 -1.02 -17.07
C TYR A 201 -2.84 -1.54 -18.48
N CYS A 202 -1.69 -1.10 -19.01
CA CYS A 202 -1.21 -1.48 -20.33
C CYS A 202 0.03 -2.38 -20.24
N ASN A 203 -0.01 -3.55 -20.87
CA ASN A 203 1.12 -4.48 -20.92
C ASN A 203 2.27 -3.88 -21.76
N ALA A 204 3.31 -3.41 -21.08
CA ALA A 204 4.36 -2.59 -21.67
C ALA A 204 5.68 -2.71 -20.89
N ASN A 205 6.73 -2.02 -21.35
CA ASN A 205 8.04 -2.11 -20.74
C ASN A 205 8.03 -1.70 -19.26
N GLY A 206 8.30 -2.67 -18.38
CA GLY A 206 8.30 -2.51 -16.93
C GLY A 206 6.96 -2.79 -16.23
N PHE A 207 5.88 -3.12 -16.96
CA PHE A 207 4.54 -3.33 -16.42
C PHE A 207 3.85 -4.52 -17.10
N LEU A 208 3.73 -5.63 -16.38
CA LEU A 208 3.16 -6.90 -16.87
C LEU A 208 1.71 -7.03 -16.40
N THR A 209 0.75 -7.12 -17.34
CA THR A 209 -0.68 -7.31 -17.02
C THR A 209 -1.10 -8.78 -17.20
N PRO A 210 -2.23 -9.22 -16.61
CA PRO A 210 -2.91 -10.46 -17.03
C PRO A 210 -3.39 -10.42 -18.48
N TYR A 211 -3.80 -11.59 -18.98
CA TYR A 211 -4.61 -11.73 -20.19
C TYR A 211 -6.06 -11.33 -19.90
N ARG A 212 -6.65 -10.47 -20.74
CA ARG A 212 -8.08 -10.13 -20.68
C ARG A 212 -8.91 -11.18 -21.42
N GLY A 213 -10.17 -11.36 -21.02
CA GLY A 213 -11.06 -12.36 -21.62
C GLY A 213 -10.68 -13.82 -21.31
N GLN A 214 -10.03 -14.04 -20.16
CA GLN A 214 -9.62 -15.33 -19.60
C GLN A 214 -9.87 -15.27 -18.08
N ARG A 215 -10.13 -16.40 -17.40
CA ARG A 215 -10.31 -16.43 -15.93
C ARG A 215 -9.13 -15.80 -15.20
N TYR A 216 -9.38 -15.14 -14.08
CA TYR A 216 -8.39 -14.32 -13.35
C TYR A 216 -8.61 -14.21 -11.84
N HIS A 217 -9.87 -14.16 -11.38
CA HIS A 217 -10.19 -14.08 -9.95
C HIS A 217 -9.96 -15.45 -9.29
N LEU A 218 -9.40 -15.47 -8.08
CA LEU A 218 -8.98 -16.72 -7.45
C LEU A 218 -10.14 -17.69 -7.18
N LYS A 219 -11.36 -17.17 -6.98
CA LYS A 219 -12.59 -17.94 -6.82
C LYS A 219 -13.03 -18.68 -8.10
N GLU A 220 -12.64 -18.21 -9.30
CA GLU A 220 -12.91 -18.90 -10.58
C GLU A 220 -12.05 -20.16 -10.80
N PHE A 221 -11.08 -20.38 -9.90
CA PHE A 221 -10.20 -21.54 -9.88
C PHE A 221 -10.44 -22.44 -8.65
N ASP A 222 -11.45 -22.15 -7.82
CA ASP A 222 -11.87 -23.10 -6.79
C ASP A 222 -12.64 -24.27 -7.44
N GLY A 223 -12.29 -25.50 -7.07
CA GLY A 223 -12.71 -26.73 -7.74
C GLY A 223 -12.28 -26.90 -9.22
N HIS A 224 -11.78 -25.85 -9.89
CA HIS A 224 -11.58 -25.84 -11.35
C HIS A 224 -10.12 -25.52 -11.71
N GLN A 225 -9.45 -26.46 -12.39
CA GLN A 225 -8.08 -26.23 -12.87
C GLN A 225 -8.06 -25.23 -14.06
N PRO A 226 -6.95 -24.50 -14.27
CA PRO A 226 -6.74 -23.72 -15.50
C PRO A 226 -6.64 -24.64 -16.73
N GLU A 227 -7.29 -24.25 -17.83
CA GLU A 227 -7.33 -25.05 -19.07
C GLU A 227 -6.31 -24.57 -20.12
N THR A 228 -5.81 -23.34 -19.98
CA THR A 228 -4.85 -22.72 -20.91
C THR A 228 -3.62 -22.16 -20.20
N ALA A 229 -2.55 -21.92 -20.96
CA ALA A 229 -1.35 -21.26 -20.45
C ALA A 229 -1.64 -19.83 -19.97
N GLU A 230 -2.56 -19.15 -20.66
CA GLU A 230 -3.07 -17.83 -20.32
C GLU A 230 -3.84 -17.81 -19.00
N GLU A 231 -4.72 -18.80 -18.76
CA GLU A 231 -5.43 -18.95 -17.48
C GLU A 231 -4.48 -19.33 -16.34
N TYR A 232 -3.51 -20.22 -16.57
CA TYR A 232 -2.54 -20.59 -15.55
C TYR A 232 -1.63 -19.40 -15.18
N PHE A 233 -1.20 -18.63 -16.18
CA PHE A 233 -0.50 -17.36 -15.98
C PHE A 233 -1.38 -16.39 -15.17
N ASN A 234 -2.66 -16.23 -15.54
CA ASN A 234 -3.59 -15.35 -14.83
C ASN A 234 -3.79 -15.76 -13.37
N MET A 235 -3.99 -17.05 -13.08
CA MET A 235 -4.08 -17.58 -11.71
C MET A 235 -2.81 -17.26 -10.91
N LYS A 236 -1.61 -17.52 -11.46
CA LYS A 236 -0.34 -17.21 -10.79
C LYS A 236 -0.14 -15.70 -10.61
N HIS A 237 -0.49 -14.90 -11.62
CA HIS A 237 -0.41 -13.44 -11.60
C HIS A 237 -1.29 -12.87 -10.49
N SER A 238 -2.55 -13.31 -10.42
CA SER A 238 -3.53 -12.94 -9.39
C SER A 238 -3.01 -13.28 -7.97
N LYS A 239 -2.54 -14.52 -7.75
CA LYS A 239 -1.95 -14.98 -6.47
C LYS A 239 -0.70 -14.20 -6.02
N ALA A 240 0.05 -13.61 -6.95
CA ALA A 240 1.20 -12.76 -6.62
C ALA A 240 0.78 -11.28 -6.44
N ARG A 241 0.00 -10.74 -7.37
CA ARG A 241 -0.40 -9.32 -7.42
C ARG A 241 -1.18 -8.89 -6.18
N ASN A 242 -2.04 -9.75 -5.64
CA ASN A 242 -2.85 -9.53 -4.45
C ASN A 242 -2.07 -8.97 -3.23
N VAL A 243 -0.73 -9.13 -3.17
CA VAL A 243 0.11 -8.46 -2.17
C VAL A 243 -0.13 -6.94 -2.05
N ILE A 244 -0.47 -6.23 -3.14
CA ILE A 244 -0.72 -4.78 -3.10
C ILE A 244 -2.09 -4.46 -2.51
N GLU A 245 -3.10 -5.31 -2.77
CA GLU A 245 -4.43 -5.23 -2.18
C GLU A 245 -4.33 -5.44 -0.67
N ARG A 246 -3.68 -6.51 -0.23
CA ARG A 246 -3.40 -6.81 1.19
C ARG A 246 -2.59 -5.70 1.87
N CYS A 247 -1.56 -5.18 1.20
CA CYS A 247 -0.77 -4.04 1.69
C CYS A 247 -1.62 -2.77 1.90
N PHE A 248 -2.57 -2.48 1.00
CA PHE A 248 -3.55 -1.40 1.18
C PHE A 248 -4.61 -1.71 2.23
N GLY A 249 -5.02 -2.97 2.39
CA GLY A 249 -5.89 -3.46 3.46
C GLY A 249 -5.31 -3.13 4.83
N LEU A 250 -4.10 -3.64 5.12
CA LEU A 250 -3.34 -3.34 6.34
C LEU A 250 -3.21 -1.83 6.56
N LEU A 251 -2.87 -1.06 5.53
CA LEU A 251 -2.71 0.39 5.62
C LEU A 251 -4.01 1.09 6.10
N LYS A 252 -5.17 0.70 5.55
CA LYS A 252 -6.48 1.29 5.90
C LYS A 252 -7.02 0.75 7.22
N GLY A 253 -6.84 -0.54 7.50
CA GLY A 253 -7.19 -1.20 8.75
C GLY A 253 -6.46 -0.58 9.95
N ARG A 254 -5.13 -0.43 9.83
CA ARG A 254 -4.24 0.15 10.85
C ARG A 254 -4.55 1.63 11.12
N TRP A 255 -4.65 2.43 10.06
CA TRP A 255 -4.78 3.89 10.15
C TRP A 255 -6.20 4.37 9.89
N LYS A 256 -7.06 4.36 10.91
CA LYS A 256 -8.49 4.73 10.78
C LYS A 256 -8.73 6.17 10.27
N ILE A 257 -7.71 7.05 10.25
CA ILE A 257 -7.71 8.36 9.54
C ILE A 257 -7.83 8.27 8.01
N LEU A 258 -7.62 7.08 7.43
CA LEU A 258 -7.79 6.80 6.00
C LEU A 258 -9.14 6.17 5.67
N ALA A 259 -9.78 5.53 6.65
CA ALA A 259 -11.03 4.77 6.47
C ALA A 259 -12.29 5.64 6.34
N SER A 260 -12.26 6.90 6.79
CA SER A 260 -13.42 7.80 6.85
C SER A 260 -13.07 9.23 6.40
N PRO A 261 -14.04 10.03 5.91
CA PRO A 261 -13.76 11.33 5.29
C PRO A 261 -12.96 12.27 6.21
N SER A 262 -11.78 12.66 5.74
CA SER A 262 -10.86 13.49 6.52
C SER A 262 -11.39 14.90 6.78
N PHE A 263 -11.08 15.43 7.96
CA PHE A 263 -11.29 16.84 8.31
C PHE A 263 -10.08 17.73 8.01
N PHE A 264 -9.02 17.19 7.40
CA PHE A 264 -7.89 17.95 6.90
C PHE A 264 -8.11 18.39 5.44
N ALA A 265 -7.56 19.55 5.06
CA ALA A 265 -7.51 19.97 3.66
C ALA A 265 -6.72 18.95 2.81
N ILE A 266 -7.09 18.79 1.53
CA ILE A 266 -6.53 17.79 0.62
C ILE A 266 -4.99 17.76 0.66
N GLN A 267 -4.34 18.91 0.58
CA GLN A 267 -2.87 19.02 0.61
C GLN A 267 -2.23 18.53 1.91
N THR A 268 -2.95 18.52 3.03
CA THR A 268 -2.49 17.89 4.28
C THR A 268 -2.84 16.40 4.31
N GLN A 269 -4.01 16.00 3.80
CA GLN A 269 -4.38 14.57 3.70
C GLN A 269 -3.43 13.78 2.79
N VAL A 270 -2.99 14.34 1.66
CA VAL A 270 -1.97 13.73 0.77
C VAL A 270 -0.67 13.44 1.53
N ARG A 271 -0.23 14.37 2.39
CA ARG A 271 0.95 14.18 3.25
C ARG A 271 0.71 13.15 4.35
N ILE A 272 -0.50 13.10 4.92
CA ILE A 272 -0.91 12.09 5.90
C ILE A 272 -0.85 10.69 5.28
N ILE A 273 -1.33 10.51 4.05
CA ILE A 273 -1.27 9.21 3.35
C ILE A 273 0.19 8.75 3.19
N ILE A 274 1.09 9.62 2.74
CA ILE A 274 2.53 9.31 2.66
C ILE A 274 3.08 8.91 4.04
N ALA A 275 2.79 9.70 5.09
CA ALA A 275 3.24 9.39 6.45
C ALA A 275 2.72 8.04 6.96
N CYS A 276 1.46 7.69 6.68
CA CYS A 276 0.88 6.38 6.99
C CYS A 276 1.63 5.23 6.31
N CYS A 277 2.02 5.37 5.03
CA CYS A 277 2.82 4.38 4.30
C CYS A 277 4.25 4.25 4.87
N LEU A 278 4.91 5.37 5.18
CA LEU A 278 6.25 5.34 5.80
C LEU A 278 6.22 4.70 7.20
N LEU A 279 5.17 4.95 7.99
CA LEU A 279 4.96 4.32 9.29
C LEU A 279 4.58 2.84 9.19
N HIS A 280 3.84 2.43 8.16
CA HIS A 280 3.58 1.01 7.88
C HIS A 280 4.89 0.27 7.58
N ASN A 281 5.75 0.82 6.74
CA ASN A 281 7.07 0.23 6.47
C ASN A 281 7.98 0.21 7.71
N LEU A 282 7.94 1.25 8.56
CA LEU A 282 8.64 1.23 9.85
C LEU A 282 8.20 0.03 10.70
N ILE A 283 6.89 -0.21 10.80
CA ILE A 283 6.33 -1.33 11.56
C ILE A 283 6.78 -2.67 10.97
N ARG A 284 6.59 -2.88 9.66
CA ARG A 284 7.05 -4.09 8.94
C ARG A 284 8.55 -4.38 9.09
N LYS A 285 9.37 -3.34 9.30
CA LYS A 285 10.83 -3.42 9.43
C LYS A 285 11.33 -3.67 10.85
N PHE A 286 10.58 -3.28 11.88
CA PHE A 286 11.04 -3.30 13.28
C PHE A 286 10.14 -4.09 14.25
N MET A 287 8.95 -4.52 13.82
CA MET A 287 8.12 -5.46 14.56
C MET A 287 8.21 -6.86 13.94
N SER A 288 8.67 -7.84 14.73
CA SER A 288 8.72 -9.25 14.33
C SER A 288 7.35 -9.94 14.30
N PHE A 289 6.30 -9.25 14.75
CA PHE A 289 4.92 -9.71 14.78
C PHE A 289 3.99 -8.50 14.79
N ASP A 290 2.98 -8.51 13.94
CA ASP A 290 2.01 -7.42 13.77
C ASP A 290 0.58 -7.94 13.94
N PRO A 291 -0.09 -7.67 15.07
CA PRO A 291 -1.46 -8.14 15.31
C PRO A 291 -2.49 -7.67 14.27
N GLN A 292 -2.18 -6.62 13.50
CA GLN A 292 -3.08 -6.15 12.44
C GLN A 292 -3.10 -7.08 11.22
N GLU A 293 -2.09 -7.94 11.04
CA GLU A 293 -2.05 -8.93 9.96
C GLU A 293 -3.00 -10.10 10.26
N LEU A 294 -3.01 -10.63 11.50
CA LEU A 294 -3.99 -11.65 11.91
C LEU A 294 -5.44 -11.16 11.79
N ILE A 295 -5.73 -9.93 12.23
CA ILE A 295 -7.08 -9.36 12.13
C ILE A 295 -7.52 -9.25 10.66
N MET A 296 -6.60 -8.95 9.73
CA MET A 296 -6.94 -8.88 8.31
C MET A 296 -7.12 -10.28 7.71
N GLU A 297 -6.41 -11.30 8.20
CA GLU A 297 -6.60 -12.69 7.77
C GLU A 297 -7.94 -13.25 8.30
N GLU A 298 -8.33 -12.91 9.54
CA GLU A 298 -9.67 -13.18 10.09
C GLU A 298 -10.79 -12.42 9.34
N GLU A 299 -10.55 -11.18 8.91
CA GLU A 299 -11.48 -10.40 8.07
C GLU A 299 -11.58 -11.00 6.65
N GLU A 300 -10.45 -11.36 6.01
CA GLU A 300 -10.37 -11.99 4.67
C GLU A 300 -11.08 -13.36 4.60
N GLU A 301 -11.05 -14.17 5.66
CA GLU A 301 -11.81 -15.44 5.78
C GLU A 301 -13.33 -15.24 6.00
N SER A 302 -13.80 -14.00 6.21
CA SER A 302 -15.19 -13.69 6.55
C SER A 302 -15.98 -12.91 5.49
N GLU A 303 -15.31 -12.12 4.64
CA GLU A 303 -15.95 -11.29 3.59
C GLU A 303 -16.20 -12.07 2.27
N ASP A 304 -16.54 -13.36 2.37
CA ASP A 304 -16.52 -14.28 1.22
C ASP A 304 -17.68 -14.10 0.21
N GLU A 305 -18.66 -13.24 0.49
CA GLU A 305 -19.93 -13.13 -0.26
C GLU A 305 -20.05 -11.97 -1.29
N GLU A 306 -19.23 -10.91 -1.26
CA GLU A 306 -19.35 -9.77 -2.21
C GLU A 306 -18.25 -9.73 -3.27
N SER A 307 -18.50 -10.37 -4.42
CA SER A 307 -17.73 -10.14 -5.66
C SER A 307 -18.19 -8.86 -6.35
N ASP A 308 -17.42 -7.80 -6.18
CA ASP A 308 -17.66 -6.47 -6.74
C ASP A 308 -17.35 -6.47 -8.27
N GLU A 309 -18.35 -6.85 -9.10
CA GLU A 309 -18.25 -6.82 -10.58
C GLU A 309 -17.87 -5.40 -11.07
N ASP A 310 -16.86 -5.29 -11.94
CA ASP A 310 -16.39 -4.00 -12.49
C ASP A 310 -16.43 -4.02 -14.02
N ASP A 311 -17.37 -3.27 -14.60
CA ASP A 311 -17.57 -3.16 -16.06
C ASP A 311 -16.34 -2.56 -16.79
N GLU A 312 -15.81 -3.29 -17.79
CA GLU A 312 -14.94 -2.70 -18.82
C GLU A 312 -15.74 -1.68 -19.67
N VAL A 313 -15.16 -0.62 -20.26
CA VAL A 313 -13.74 -0.44 -20.68
C VAL A 313 -13.12 0.87 -20.11
N GLU A 314 -12.36 1.78 -20.76
CA GLU A 314 -12.05 2.14 -22.16
C GLU A 314 -10.58 2.60 -22.30
N TYR A 315 -10.16 3.04 -23.48
CA TYR A 315 -8.81 2.80 -24.01
C TYR A 315 -7.70 3.82 -23.68
N VAL A 316 -6.51 3.43 -24.13
CA VAL A 316 -5.16 3.94 -23.85
C VAL A 316 -4.93 5.42 -24.23
N THR A 317 -4.07 6.11 -23.46
CA THR A 317 -3.49 7.43 -23.84
C THR A 317 -1.95 7.51 -23.71
N ASN A 318 -1.25 6.38 -23.81
CA ASN A 318 0.22 6.17 -23.86
C ASN A 318 0.89 5.70 -22.55
N ILE A 319 0.96 4.39 -22.35
CA ILE A 319 2.25 3.69 -22.49
C ILE A 319 2.02 2.74 -23.68
N THR A 320 2.99 2.59 -24.59
CA THR A 320 2.75 1.83 -25.83
C THR A 320 2.97 0.34 -25.59
N PRO A 321 2.01 -0.55 -25.96
CA PRO A 321 2.27 -1.99 -26.02
C PRO A 321 3.42 -2.26 -26.99
N THR A 322 4.31 -3.17 -26.62
CA THR A 322 5.43 -3.57 -27.49
C THR A 322 5.35 -5.06 -27.77
N ASN A 323 5.69 -5.45 -29.00
CA ASN A 323 5.73 -6.87 -29.39
C ASN A 323 6.70 -7.66 -28.49
N GLU A 324 7.78 -7.02 -28.02
CA GLU A 324 8.72 -7.57 -27.03
C GLU A 324 8.02 -8.00 -25.73
N TRP A 325 7.17 -7.14 -25.14
CA TRP A 325 6.49 -7.43 -23.88
C TRP A 325 5.24 -8.31 -24.02
N LEU A 326 4.66 -8.38 -25.23
CA LEU A 326 3.67 -9.41 -25.59
C LEU A 326 4.34 -10.80 -25.69
N GLN A 327 5.47 -10.88 -26.41
CA GLN A 327 6.25 -12.12 -26.53
C GLN A 327 6.83 -12.58 -25.18
N PHE A 328 7.32 -11.65 -24.36
CA PHE A 328 7.80 -11.95 -23.00
C PHE A 328 6.72 -12.61 -22.15
N ARG A 329 5.50 -12.05 -22.13
CA ARG A 329 4.38 -12.63 -21.38
C ARG A 329 3.95 -14.00 -21.93
N ASN A 330 3.84 -14.13 -23.26
CA ASN A 330 3.47 -15.40 -23.89
C ASN A 330 4.51 -16.50 -23.58
N ASN A 331 5.80 -16.21 -23.73
CA ASN A 331 6.87 -17.16 -23.40
C ASN A 331 6.84 -17.53 -21.91
N MET A 332 6.57 -16.56 -21.03
CA MET A 332 6.43 -16.81 -19.59
C MET A 332 5.23 -17.71 -19.27
N ALA A 333 4.07 -17.45 -19.86
CA ALA A 333 2.86 -18.26 -19.71
C ALA A 333 3.08 -19.70 -20.19
N THR A 334 3.61 -19.89 -21.41
CA THR A 334 3.94 -21.22 -21.96
C THR A 334 4.96 -21.97 -21.10
N ASN A 335 5.98 -21.29 -20.58
CA ASN A 335 6.97 -21.92 -19.69
C ASN A 335 6.35 -22.35 -18.35
N MET A 336 5.53 -21.50 -17.73
CA MET A 336 4.79 -21.84 -16.50
C MET A 336 3.88 -23.05 -16.71
N TRP A 337 3.13 -23.07 -17.82
CA TRP A 337 2.22 -24.15 -18.21
C TRP A 337 2.95 -25.48 -18.42
N ASN A 338 4.05 -25.47 -19.17
CA ASN A 338 4.85 -26.67 -19.43
C ASN A 338 5.45 -27.24 -18.13
N MET A 339 6.00 -26.39 -17.26
CA MET A 339 6.50 -26.83 -15.94
C MET A 339 5.39 -27.43 -15.07
N TRP A 340 4.20 -26.83 -15.05
CA TRP A 340 3.08 -27.35 -14.26
C TRP A 340 2.54 -28.68 -14.79
N THR A 341 2.26 -28.78 -16.10
CA THR A 341 1.75 -30.01 -16.72
C THR A 341 2.74 -31.17 -16.65
N THR A 342 4.05 -30.93 -16.81
CA THR A 342 5.07 -31.97 -16.58
C THR A 342 5.14 -32.42 -15.12
N GLY A 343 4.90 -31.52 -14.16
CA GLY A 343 4.86 -31.84 -12.72
C GLY A 343 3.59 -32.55 -12.25
N ILE A 344 2.49 -32.47 -13.01
CA ILE A 344 1.31 -33.34 -12.82
C ILE A 344 1.62 -34.73 -13.35
N ASN A 345 2.09 -34.83 -14.60
CA ASN A 345 2.41 -36.10 -15.26
C ASN A 345 3.52 -36.92 -14.56
N SER A 346 4.28 -36.34 -13.64
CA SER A 346 5.23 -37.07 -12.78
C SER A 346 4.61 -37.63 -11.49
N ASN A 347 3.46 -37.11 -11.06
CA ASN A 347 2.80 -37.48 -9.81
C ASN A 347 1.68 -38.50 -10.02
N ASP A 348 1.13 -38.61 -11.24
CA ASP A 348 0.11 -39.61 -11.60
C ASP A 348 0.71 -41.00 -11.98
N VAL A 349 1.95 -41.28 -11.55
CA VAL A 349 2.75 -42.47 -11.94
C VAL A 349 3.25 -43.30 -10.74
N ASP A 350 3.10 -42.78 -9.51
CA ASP A 350 3.38 -43.47 -8.23
C ASP A 350 2.09 -43.91 -7.50
#